data_AF-A0AAD8V1C3-F1
#
_entry.id   AF-A0AAD8V1C3-F1
#
_cell.length_a   1.000
_cell.length_b   1.000
_cell.length_c   1.000
_cell.angle_alpha   90.00
_cell.angle_beta   90.00
_cell.angle_gamma   90.00
#
_symmetry.space_group_name_H-M   'P 1'
#
loop_
_entity.id
_entity.type
_entity.pdbx_description
1 polymer ?
#
loop_
_entity_poly.entity_id
_entity_poly.type
_entity_poly.pdbx_seq_one_letter_code
_entity_poly.pdbx_strand_id
1 'polypeptide(L)'
;MDEVERSSWQLPQLVIDDPPPPYTKEEDSRWLSPDSLGRVSRAFGFPQNLNGYGGKTLSGRCYYDLGASRDEKRFRVCVSCILSGRSESLHIRDGLNPDNDILATMSRKFEARSYGGKEQEIFNFTLHAIEGLRGVGEQVEMYRLWDSKWGHRNTLELVIDIAGRSERFQWRPSKGKEVKGLAGYSSGWKLVRLGSQEVGVGGKRKSRENGFASDGKEVVAVIAHALSFRKDFVFALLGSGRSGALGNAWETAALLSGIWRWWNSVNGSLD
;
A
#
# COMPACT_ATOMS: atom_id res chain seq x y z
N MET A 1 -32.65 8.81 -71.30
CA MET A 1 -31.89 9.86 -72.00
C MET A 1 -31.47 10.86 -70.95
N ASP A 2 -30.29 11.43 -71.18
CA ASP A 2 -29.61 12.46 -70.39
C ASP A 2 -28.88 11.98 -69.14
N GLU A 3 -27.69 12.45 -68.80
CA GLU A 3 -26.46 12.77 -69.55
C GLU A 3 -25.37 12.75 -68.46
N VAL A 4 -24.18 12.27 -68.79
CA VAL A 4 -23.07 12.07 -67.84
C VAL A 4 -22.28 13.37 -67.72
N GLU A 5 -22.21 13.95 -66.51
CA GLU A 5 -21.25 15.03 -66.23
C GLU A 5 -20.19 14.58 -65.20
N ARG A 6 -18.95 14.50 -65.71
CA ARG A 6 -17.72 14.24 -64.96
C ARG A 6 -17.30 15.50 -64.22
N SER A 7 -17.17 15.45 -62.90
CA SER A 7 -16.56 16.54 -62.12
C SER A 7 -15.09 16.23 -61.81
N SER A 8 -14.22 17.15 -62.24
CA SER A 8 -12.76 17.07 -62.16
C SER A 8 -12.24 17.44 -60.77
N TRP A 9 -11.33 16.63 -60.24
CA TRP A 9 -10.53 16.96 -59.06
C TRP A 9 -9.50 18.05 -59.41
N GLN A 10 -9.65 19.24 -58.83
CA GLN A 10 -8.61 20.28 -58.83
C GLN A 10 -7.87 20.28 -57.49
N LEU A 11 -6.55 20.10 -57.54
CA LEU A 11 -5.65 20.24 -56.39
C LEU A 11 -5.35 21.73 -56.14
N PRO A 12 -5.25 22.20 -54.89
CA PRO A 12 -4.80 23.55 -54.58
C PRO A 12 -3.33 23.76 -54.93
N GLN A 13 -3.01 24.95 -55.45
CA GLN A 13 -1.65 25.34 -55.85
C GLN A 13 -0.71 25.53 -54.66
N LEU A 14 0.53 25.07 -54.83
CA LEU A 14 1.67 25.30 -53.94
C LEU A 14 2.09 26.77 -53.97
N VAL A 15 1.99 27.47 -52.83
CA VAL A 15 2.63 28.78 -52.62
C VAL A 15 3.99 28.55 -51.96
N ILE A 16 5.00 29.19 -52.53
CA ILE A 16 6.43 29.09 -52.25
C ILE A 16 6.83 30.19 -51.24
N ASP A 17 7.63 29.78 -50.24
CA ASP A 17 8.58 30.52 -49.41
C ASP A 17 8.14 31.73 -48.57
N ASP A 18 7.85 31.48 -47.30
CA ASP A 18 8.11 32.44 -46.21
C ASP A 18 9.39 32.01 -45.46
N PRO A 19 10.42 32.86 -45.34
CA PRO A 19 11.61 32.53 -44.56
C PRO A 19 11.31 32.58 -43.04
N PRO A 20 11.88 31.66 -42.24
CA PRO A 20 11.67 31.66 -40.79
C PRO A 20 12.32 32.90 -40.15
N PRO A 21 11.71 33.46 -39.08
CA PRO A 21 12.24 34.64 -38.41
C PRO A 21 13.63 34.38 -37.79
N PRO A 22 14.51 35.39 -37.72
CA PRO A 22 15.87 35.23 -37.23
C PRO A 22 15.87 34.95 -35.73
N TYR A 23 16.49 33.82 -35.35
CA TYR A 23 16.84 33.51 -33.96
C TYR A 23 17.82 34.56 -33.42
N THR A 24 17.36 35.44 -32.54
CA THR A 24 18.26 36.16 -31.62
C THR A 24 18.66 35.21 -30.49
N LYS A 25 19.91 34.76 -30.54
CA LYS A 25 20.63 34.22 -29.38
C LYS A 25 21.01 35.41 -28.52
N GLU A 26 20.39 35.60 -27.36
CA GLU A 26 20.89 36.40 -26.22
C GLU A 26 19.80 36.50 -25.16
N GLU A 27 19.79 35.57 -24.19
CA GLU A 27 19.38 35.79 -22.80
C GLU A 27 19.73 34.53 -21.99
N ASP A 28 21.03 34.26 -21.93
CA ASP A 28 21.63 33.35 -20.94
C ASP A 28 22.28 34.20 -19.84
N SER A 29 22.17 33.75 -18.59
CA SER A 29 22.72 34.34 -17.36
C SER A 29 21.91 35.39 -16.58
N ARG A 30 20.71 34.99 -16.14
CA ARG A 30 20.23 35.41 -14.80
C ARG A 30 20.50 34.29 -13.80
N TRP A 31 21.44 34.57 -12.89
CA TRP A 31 21.86 33.75 -11.77
C TRP A 31 20.69 33.11 -11.02
N LEU A 32 20.50 31.80 -11.21
CA LEU A 32 19.73 30.97 -10.29
C LEU A 32 20.64 30.66 -9.11
N SER A 33 20.23 31.09 -7.92
CA SER A 33 20.86 30.75 -6.65
C SER A 33 21.00 29.22 -6.51
N PRO A 34 22.11 28.70 -5.94
CA PRO A 34 22.33 27.26 -5.77
C PRO A 34 21.31 26.54 -4.86
N ASP A 35 20.47 27.28 -4.12
CA ASP A 35 19.62 26.73 -3.06
C ASP A 35 18.28 26.13 -3.54
N SER A 36 17.95 26.19 -4.84
CA SER A 36 16.69 25.62 -5.36
C SER A 36 16.81 24.22 -5.98
N LEU A 37 17.97 23.57 -5.90
CA LEU A 37 18.22 22.22 -6.43
C LEU A 37 18.02 21.08 -5.40
N GLY A 38 17.29 21.34 -4.31
CA GLY A 38 17.15 20.40 -3.19
C GLY A 38 15.78 19.74 -3.00
N ARG A 39 14.77 20.01 -3.83
CA ARG A 39 13.45 19.38 -3.71
C ARG A 39 12.98 18.84 -5.06
N VAL A 40 13.81 17.98 -5.66
CA VAL A 40 13.30 16.99 -6.61
C VAL A 40 12.14 16.29 -5.91
N SER A 41 10.94 16.41 -6.49
CA SER A 41 9.71 15.79 -6.03
C SER A 41 9.93 14.29 -5.83
N ARG A 42 10.38 13.92 -4.63
CA ARG A 42 10.61 12.54 -4.21
C ARG A 42 9.22 11.93 -4.17
N ALA A 43 8.89 11.07 -5.13
CA ALA A 43 7.62 10.36 -5.13
C ALA A 43 7.43 9.75 -3.73
N PHE A 44 6.47 10.30 -3.00
CA PHE A 44 6.24 10.06 -1.58
C PHE A 44 5.56 8.69 -1.32
N GLY A 45 5.61 7.78 -2.30
CA GLY A 45 4.99 6.46 -2.25
C GLY A 45 5.92 5.38 -1.72
N PHE A 46 5.33 4.33 -1.17
CA PHE A 46 6.06 3.11 -0.85
C PHE A 46 6.49 2.41 -2.14
N PRO A 47 7.69 1.81 -2.19
CA PRO A 47 8.03 0.87 -3.25
C PRO A 47 6.96 -0.22 -3.37
N GLN A 48 6.65 -0.63 -4.61
CA GLN A 48 5.64 -1.66 -4.87
C GLN A 48 5.92 -2.97 -4.14
N ASN A 49 7.20 -3.29 -3.94
CA ASN A 49 7.68 -4.41 -3.15
C ASN A 49 8.59 -3.89 -2.02
N LEU A 50 8.32 -4.35 -0.81
CA LEU A 50 9.09 -4.00 0.38
C LEU A 50 9.54 -5.27 1.10
N ASN A 51 10.80 -5.31 1.48
CA ASN A 51 11.35 -6.32 2.37
C ASN A 51 11.45 -5.75 3.78
N GLY A 52 11.10 -6.55 4.79
CA GLY A 52 11.27 -6.22 6.20
C GLY A 52 12.54 -6.86 6.77
N TYR A 53 13.35 -6.07 7.45
CA TYR A 53 14.62 -6.48 8.07
C TYR A 53 14.58 -6.17 9.57
N GLY A 54 14.41 -7.20 10.40
CA GLY A 54 14.28 -7.07 11.84
C GLY A 54 15.59 -6.76 12.55
N GLY A 55 15.45 -6.02 13.64
CA GLY A 55 16.53 -5.69 14.57
C GLY A 55 15.98 -5.37 15.96
N LYS A 56 16.90 -5.15 16.90
CA LYS A 56 16.59 -4.71 18.26
C LYS A 56 17.39 -3.46 18.58
N THR A 57 16.76 -2.48 19.23
CA THR A 57 17.48 -1.31 19.76
C THR A 57 18.29 -1.71 21.00
N LEU A 58 19.19 -0.84 21.43
CA LEU A 58 19.91 -1.00 22.72
C LEU A 58 18.94 -1.14 23.90
N SER A 59 17.77 -0.49 23.83
CA SER A 59 16.71 -0.59 24.84
C SER A 59 15.87 -1.87 24.71
N GLY A 60 16.27 -2.84 23.88
CA GLY A 60 15.55 -4.09 23.64
C GLY A 60 14.27 -3.98 22.81
N ARG A 61 13.95 -2.81 22.24
CA ARG A 61 12.74 -2.63 21.42
C ARG A 61 12.94 -3.21 20.03
N CYS A 62 11.97 -3.99 19.55
CA CYS A 62 12.01 -4.55 18.20
C CYS A 62 11.69 -3.48 17.16
N TYR A 63 12.46 -3.47 16.07
CA TYR A 63 12.17 -2.64 14.89
C TYR A 63 12.36 -3.45 13.61
N TYR A 64 11.78 -2.95 12.52
CA TYR A 64 11.94 -3.47 11.18
C TYR A 64 12.30 -2.33 10.24
N ASP A 65 13.47 -2.39 9.62
CA ASP A 65 13.81 -1.52 8.52
C ASP A 65 13.13 -2.05 7.25
N LEU A 66 12.53 -1.16 6.46
CA LEU A 66 11.84 -1.51 5.22
C LEU A 66 12.56 -0.89 4.02
N GLY A 67 12.73 -1.68 2.97
CA GLY A 67 13.37 -1.23 1.74
C GLY A 67 13.08 -2.14 0.55
N ALA A 68 13.38 -1.65 -0.65
CA ALA A 68 13.35 -2.49 -1.85
C ALA A 68 14.41 -3.60 -1.77
N SER A 69 15.55 -3.29 -1.14
CA SER A 69 16.66 -4.21 -0.88
C SER A 69 17.28 -3.95 0.51
N ARG A 70 18.32 -4.71 0.86
CA ARG A 70 19.04 -4.55 2.13
C ARG A 70 19.80 -3.23 2.21
N ASP A 71 20.27 -2.76 1.06
CA ASP A 71 21.09 -1.55 0.92
C ASP A 71 20.22 -0.31 0.63
N GLU A 72 18.98 -0.52 0.20
CA GLU A 72 17.99 0.53 -0.10
C GLU A 72 16.87 0.59 0.95
N LYS A 73 17.25 0.62 2.24
CA LYS A 73 16.32 0.80 3.34
C LYS A 73 15.90 2.27 3.44
N ARG A 74 14.60 2.51 3.57
CA ARG A 74 14.03 3.86 3.63
C ARG A 74 13.16 4.09 4.85
N PHE A 75 12.34 3.11 5.24
CA PHE A 75 11.38 3.29 6.33
C PHE A 75 11.78 2.47 7.54
N ARG A 76 11.34 2.89 8.72
CA ARG A 76 11.48 2.09 9.94
C ARG A 76 10.14 1.93 10.62
N VAL A 77 9.82 0.69 10.98
CA VAL A 77 8.69 0.34 11.83
C VAL A 77 9.20 -0.04 13.20
N CYS A 78 8.68 0.61 14.23
CA CYS A 78 9.03 0.32 15.61
C CYS A 78 7.84 -0.32 16.31
N VAL A 79 8.10 -1.42 17.02
CA VAL A 79 7.11 -2.11 17.85
C VAL A 79 7.38 -1.78 19.30
N SER A 80 6.38 -1.23 19.99
CA SER A 80 6.40 -1.06 21.44
C SER A 80 5.35 -1.96 22.08
N CYS A 81 5.82 -2.91 22.87
CA CYS A 81 5.00 -3.71 23.79
C CYS A 81 5.18 -3.13 25.19
N ILE A 82 4.11 -2.61 25.80
CA ILE A 82 4.14 -2.25 27.22
C ILE A 82 3.87 -3.52 28.02
N LEU A 83 4.77 -3.87 28.93
CA LEU A 83 4.77 -5.09 29.76
C LEU A 83 3.48 -5.29 30.59
N SER A 84 2.58 -4.30 30.67
CA SER A 84 1.28 -4.39 31.34
C SER A 84 0.17 -5.06 30.50
N GLY A 85 0.51 -5.62 29.32
CA GLY A 85 -0.31 -6.64 28.64
C GLY A 85 -1.55 -6.15 27.89
N ARG A 86 -1.89 -4.85 27.93
CA ARG A 86 -3.12 -4.33 27.29
C ARG A 86 -2.94 -3.26 26.23
N SER A 87 -1.72 -2.77 25.99
CA SER A 87 -1.47 -1.80 24.93
C SER A 87 -0.19 -2.12 24.18
N GLU A 88 -0.39 -2.49 22.93
CA GLU A 88 0.66 -2.65 21.93
C GLU A 88 0.50 -1.53 20.92
N SER A 89 1.63 -0.94 20.54
CA SER A 89 1.65 0.10 19.52
C SER A 89 2.75 -0.13 18.50
N LEU A 90 2.44 0.24 17.27
CA LEU A 90 3.30 0.14 16.11
C LEU A 90 3.36 1.54 15.49
N HIS A 91 4.53 2.02 15.10
CA HIS A 91 4.62 3.25 14.32
C HIS A 91 5.63 3.12 13.19
N ILE A 92 5.36 3.80 12.08
CA ILE A 92 6.21 3.82 10.89
C ILE A 92 6.73 5.23 10.61
N ARG A 93 7.99 5.34 10.22
CA ARG A 93 8.70 6.60 9.93
C ARG A 93 9.26 6.65 8.52
N ASP A 94 9.36 7.84 7.94
CA ASP A 94 10.10 8.08 6.67
C ASP A 94 11.57 8.36 6.98
N GLY A 95 12.29 7.28 7.26
CA GLY A 95 13.72 7.29 7.54
C GLY A 95 14.11 6.28 8.61
N LEU A 96 15.42 6.13 8.78
CA LEU A 96 16.02 5.22 9.78
C LEU A 96 16.41 5.97 11.06
N ASN A 97 16.44 7.30 11.05
CA ASN A 97 16.76 8.09 12.23
C ASN A 97 15.51 8.21 13.13
N PRO A 98 15.63 8.04 14.46
CA PRO A 98 14.52 8.29 15.39
C PRO A 98 13.88 9.68 15.28
N ASP A 99 14.57 10.68 14.73
CA ASP A 99 14.06 12.05 14.59
C ASP A 99 13.24 12.25 13.30
N ASN A 100 13.17 11.25 12.41
CA ASN A 100 12.35 11.32 11.21
C ASN A 100 10.85 11.31 11.53
N ASP A 101 10.08 11.96 10.65
CA ASP A 101 8.62 12.09 10.74
C ASP A 101 7.92 10.73 10.87
N ILE A 102 6.95 10.66 11.78
CA ILE A 102 6.08 9.50 11.94
C ILE A 102 4.97 9.60 10.90
N LEU A 103 4.96 8.65 9.95
CA LEU A 103 3.92 8.55 8.92
C LEU A 103 2.59 8.10 9.49
N ALA A 104 2.63 7.12 10.40
CA ALA A 104 1.45 6.58 11.05
C ALA A 104 1.79 5.88 12.37
N THR A 105 0.81 5.88 13.26
CA THR A 105 0.81 5.13 14.51
C THR A 105 -0.42 4.23 14.54
N MET A 106 -0.27 3.00 15.02
CA MET A 106 -1.36 2.08 15.30
C MET A 106 -1.31 1.72 16.79
N SER A 107 -2.47 1.69 17.43
CA SER A 107 -2.63 1.23 18.81
C SER A 107 -3.72 0.18 18.90
N ARG A 108 -3.47 -0.87 19.69
CA ARG A 108 -4.44 -1.92 20.03
C ARG A 108 -5.25 -1.51 21.26
N LYS A 109 -6.57 -1.63 21.17
CA LYS A 109 -7.52 -1.45 22.28
C LYS A 109 -8.56 -2.58 22.28
N PHE A 110 -9.11 -2.88 23.45
CA PHE A 110 -10.22 -3.81 23.61
C PHE A 110 -11.46 -3.00 23.96
N GLU A 111 -12.53 -3.16 23.18
CA GLU A 111 -13.82 -2.57 23.47
C GLU A 111 -14.85 -3.67 23.69
N ALA A 112 -15.59 -3.57 24.80
CA ALA A 112 -16.76 -4.41 25.02
C ALA A 112 -17.86 -3.98 24.03
N ARG A 113 -18.04 -4.71 22.93
CA ARG A 113 -19.22 -4.58 22.06
C ARG A 113 -20.13 -5.78 22.23
N SER A 114 -21.43 -5.53 22.31
CA SER A 114 -22.46 -6.54 22.59
C SER A 114 -22.80 -7.50 21.43
N TYR A 115 -21.85 -7.79 20.52
CA TYR A 115 -22.09 -8.84 19.53
C TYR A 115 -21.68 -10.20 20.11
N GLY A 116 -22.64 -10.91 20.70
CA GLY A 116 -22.42 -12.23 21.28
C GLY A 116 -21.63 -12.24 22.61
N GLY A 117 -21.54 -11.10 23.30
CA GLY A 117 -20.93 -11.01 24.64
C GLY A 117 -19.41 -11.14 24.68
N LYS A 118 -18.71 -11.04 23.54
CA LYS A 118 -17.24 -11.09 23.45
C LYS A 118 -16.68 -9.69 23.21
N GLU A 119 -15.56 -9.37 23.86
CA GLU A 119 -14.83 -8.13 23.57
C GLU A 119 -14.38 -8.10 22.11
N GLN A 120 -14.65 -6.99 21.43
CA GLN A 120 -14.15 -6.73 20.10
C GLN A 120 -12.79 -6.07 20.21
N GLU A 121 -11.81 -6.68 19.57
CA GLU A 121 -10.48 -6.10 19.45
C GLU A 121 -10.47 -5.07 18.32
N ILE A 122 -10.11 -3.83 18.66
CA ILE A 122 -10.08 -2.69 17.75
C ILE A 122 -8.65 -2.14 17.69
N PHE A 123 -8.20 -1.87 16.48
CA PHE A 123 -6.92 -1.26 16.21
C PHE A 123 -7.16 0.11 15.59
N ASN A 124 -6.72 1.15 16.29
CA ASN A 124 -6.86 2.54 15.84
C ASN A 124 -5.56 2.99 15.20
N PHE A 125 -5.65 3.46 13.98
CA PHE A 125 -4.56 4.00 13.19
C PHE A 125 -4.73 5.50 13.13
N THR A 126 -3.71 6.24 13.58
CA THR A 126 -3.59 7.67 13.33
C THR A 126 -2.55 7.84 12.24
N LEU A 127 -3.01 8.28 11.07
CA LEU A 127 -2.16 8.61 9.94
C LEU A 127 -1.86 10.11 10.01
N HIS A 128 -0.58 10.48 10.12
CA HIS A 128 -0.20 11.87 10.42
C HIS A 128 -0.20 12.75 9.16
N ALA A 129 -0.48 14.03 9.36
CA ALA A 129 -0.32 15.04 8.31
C ALA A 129 1.18 15.25 8.06
N ILE A 130 1.58 15.18 6.78
CA ILE A 130 2.96 15.30 6.35
C ILE A 130 2.98 16.15 5.09
N GLU A 131 3.75 17.23 5.12
CA GLU A 131 3.90 18.13 3.99
C GLU A 131 4.34 17.36 2.73
N GLY A 132 3.63 17.56 1.61
CA GLY A 132 3.90 16.87 0.35
C GLY A 132 3.37 15.42 0.25
N LEU A 133 2.85 14.83 1.33
CA LEU A 133 2.24 13.49 1.35
C LEU A 133 0.74 13.52 1.70
N ARG A 134 0.39 14.21 2.79
CA ARG A 134 -0.96 14.24 3.36
C ARG A 134 -1.23 15.57 4.08
N GLY A 135 -2.23 16.31 3.62
CA GLY A 135 -2.55 17.65 4.17
C GLY A 135 -3.24 17.64 5.55
N VAL A 136 -3.93 16.55 5.91
CA VAL A 136 -4.70 16.44 7.17
C VAL A 136 -4.50 15.04 7.75
N GLY A 137 -4.41 14.93 9.08
CA GLY A 137 -4.34 13.62 9.73
C GLY A 137 -5.64 12.83 9.57
N GLU A 138 -5.55 11.52 9.42
CA GLU A 138 -6.70 10.64 9.21
C GLU A 138 -6.74 9.54 10.28
N GLN A 139 -7.95 9.19 10.71
CA GLN A 139 -8.18 8.05 11.59
C GLN A 139 -8.68 6.87 10.77
N VAL A 140 -8.11 5.71 11.01
CA VAL A 140 -8.44 4.47 10.32
C VAL A 140 -8.64 3.37 11.34
N GLU A 141 -9.64 2.53 11.12
CA GLU A 141 -10.00 1.48 12.06
C GLU A 141 -9.75 0.11 11.45
N MET A 142 -9.32 -0.82 12.29
CA MET A 142 -9.25 -2.23 11.94
C MET A 142 -9.80 -3.09 13.07
N TYR A 143 -10.46 -4.17 12.69
CA TYR A 143 -11.21 -5.03 13.60
C TYR A 143 -10.80 -6.49 13.46
N ARG A 144 -10.74 -7.24 14.56
CA ARG A 144 -10.74 -8.70 14.49
C ARG A 144 -12.15 -9.22 14.27
N LEU A 145 -12.31 -10.08 13.26
CA LEU A 145 -13.57 -10.79 13.03
C LEU A 145 -13.54 -12.17 13.70
N TRP A 146 -14.51 -12.40 14.59
CA TRP A 146 -14.66 -13.66 15.35
C TRP A 146 -15.54 -14.70 14.64
N ASP A 147 -16.56 -14.27 13.88
CA ASP A 147 -17.53 -15.15 13.20
C ASP A 147 -17.69 -14.80 11.72
N SER A 148 -16.63 -14.94 10.93
CA SER A 148 -16.83 -14.96 9.49
C SER A 148 -17.47 -16.31 9.10
N LYS A 149 -18.61 -16.26 8.39
CA LYS A 149 -19.34 -17.43 7.83
C LYS A 149 -18.48 -18.43 7.01
N TRP A 150 -17.20 -18.10 6.80
CA TRP A 150 -16.22 -18.80 5.98
C TRP A 150 -15.11 -19.49 6.79
N GLY A 151 -15.25 -19.60 8.12
CA GLY A 151 -14.30 -20.35 8.95
C GLY A 151 -12.89 -19.73 9.02
N HIS A 152 -12.73 -18.46 8.63
CA HIS A 152 -11.46 -17.76 8.73
C HIS A 152 -11.30 -17.18 10.13
N ARG A 153 -10.96 -18.04 11.10
CA ARG A 153 -10.36 -17.61 12.36
C ARG A 153 -9.19 -16.65 12.03
N ASN A 154 -9.09 -15.54 12.76
CA ASN A 154 -8.03 -14.54 12.58
C ASN A 154 -8.08 -13.74 11.26
N THR A 155 -9.27 -13.32 10.83
CA THR A 155 -9.42 -12.29 9.78
C THR A 155 -9.38 -10.91 10.41
N LEU A 156 -8.61 -9.99 9.83
CA LEU A 156 -8.65 -8.57 10.19
C LEU A 156 -9.35 -7.80 9.09
N GLU A 157 -10.27 -6.92 9.48
CA GLU A 157 -10.97 -6.04 8.57
C GLU A 157 -10.53 -4.60 8.78
N LEU A 158 -10.00 -3.98 7.73
CA LEU A 158 -9.58 -2.58 7.68
C LEU A 158 -10.70 -1.75 7.07
N VAL A 159 -11.05 -0.64 7.72
CA VAL A 159 -12.08 0.31 7.29
C VAL A 159 -11.45 1.69 7.16
N ILE A 160 -11.52 2.27 5.97
CA ILE A 160 -10.89 3.54 5.64
C ILE A 160 -11.72 4.29 4.61
N ASP A 161 -11.78 5.62 4.74
CA ASP A 161 -12.44 6.47 3.77
C ASP A 161 -11.52 6.76 2.58
N ILE A 162 -12.00 6.45 1.39
CA ILE A 162 -11.31 6.71 0.12
C ILE A 162 -12.20 7.62 -0.71
N ALA A 163 -11.71 8.82 -1.02
CA ALA A 163 -12.45 9.85 -1.76
C ALA A 163 -13.88 10.10 -1.20
N GLY A 164 -14.00 10.17 0.13
CA GLY A 164 -15.27 10.41 0.83
C GLY A 164 -16.21 9.21 0.91
N ARG A 165 -15.74 8.00 0.57
CA ARG A 165 -16.51 6.75 0.71
C ARG A 165 -15.79 5.78 1.62
N SER A 166 -16.52 5.27 2.60
CA SER A 166 -16.01 4.23 3.49
C SER A 166 -15.84 2.91 2.75
N GLU A 167 -14.60 2.43 2.65
CA GLU A 167 -14.24 1.17 2.02
C GLU A 167 -13.74 0.16 3.04
N ARG A 168 -14.08 -1.11 2.81
CA ARG A 168 -13.72 -2.24 3.68
C ARG A 168 -12.77 -3.19 2.97
N PHE A 169 -11.75 -3.62 3.68
CA PHE A 169 -10.75 -4.57 3.19
C PHE A 169 -10.52 -5.68 4.21
N GLN A 170 -10.19 -6.89 3.77
CA GLN A 170 -9.93 -8.01 4.68
C GLN A 170 -8.56 -8.65 4.44
N TRP A 171 -7.77 -8.72 5.50
CA TRP A 171 -6.57 -9.57 5.55
C TRP A 171 -6.99 -11.03 5.75
N ARG A 172 -6.91 -11.80 4.67
CA ARG A 172 -7.26 -13.23 4.66
C ARG A 172 -6.00 -14.09 4.58
N PRO A 173 -5.91 -15.18 5.37
CA PRO A 173 -4.81 -16.14 5.24
C PRO A 173 -4.73 -16.70 3.82
N SER A 174 -3.51 -16.83 3.30
CA SER A 174 -3.28 -17.32 1.95
C SER A 174 -2.01 -18.16 1.86
N LYS A 175 -2.09 -19.23 1.07
CA LYS A 175 -0.94 -19.99 0.53
C LYS A 175 -0.89 -19.88 -1.01
N GLY A 176 -1.54 -18.81 -1.51
CA GLY A 176 -2.04 -18.63 -2.88
C GLY A 176 -0.95 -18.33 -3.90
N LYS A 177 -1.30 -18.27 -5.19
CA LYS A 177 -0.35 -17.90 -6.25
C LYS A 177 0.25 -16.52 -5.97
N GLU A 178 -0.52 -15.62 -5.38
CA GLU A 178 -0.13 -14.25 -5.04
C GLU A 178 0.97 -14.22 -3.96
N VAL A 179 0.83 -15.05 -2.92
CA VAL A 179 1.85 -15.21 -1.87
C VAL A 179 3.08 -15.95 -2.41
N LYS A 180 2.84 -17.00 -3.21
CA LYS A 180 3.92 -17.82 -3.75
C LYS A 180 4.78 -17.09 -4.77
N GLY A 181 4.16 -16.24 -5.60
CA GLY A 181 4.86 -15.39 -6.55
C GLY A 181 5.75 -14.35 -5.86
N LEU A 182 5.41 -13.94 -4.63
CA LEU A 182 6.15 -12.92 -3.89
C LEU A 182 7.34 -13.49 -3.08
N ALA A 183 7.18 -14.66 -2.47
CA ALA A 183 8.17 -15.21 -1.54
C ALA A 183 8.35 -16.75 -1.62
N GLY A 184 8.03 -17.37 -2.75
CA GLY A 184 8.28 -18.79 -3.00
C GLY A 184 7.27 -19.73 -2.32
N TYR A 185 7.73 -20.73 -1.57
CA TYR A 185 6.83 -21.70 -0.91
C TYR A 185 6.20 -21.18 0.41
N SER A 186 6.09 -19.87 0.57
CA SER A 186 5.65 -19.25 1.83
C SER A 186 4.12 -19.25 2.02
N SER A 187 3.73 -19.22 3.29
CA SER A 187 2.40 -18.77 3.72
C SER A 187 2.40 -17.26 3.98
N GLY A 188 1.22 -16.66 4.02
CA GLY A 188 1.07 -15.24 4.31
C GLY A 188 -0.38 -14.82 4.36
N TRP A 189 -0.61 -13.53 4.14
CA TRP A 189 -1.93 -12.94 4.08
C TRP A 189 -2.06 -12.10 2.84
N LYS A 190 -3.29 -11.96 2.38
CA LYS A 190 -3.66 -11.09 1.28
C LYS A 190 -4.74 -10.13 1.74
N LEU A 191 -4.67 -8.89 1.29
CA LEU A 191 -5.68 -7.87 1.55
C LEU A 191 -6.67 -7.88 0.39
N VAL A 192 -7.94 -8.13 0.71
CA VAL A 192 -9.02 -8.25 -0.28
C VAL A 192 -9.95 -7.05 -0.15
N ARG A 193 -10.23 -6.36 -1.26
CA ARG A 193 -11.15 -5.21 -1.30
C ARG A 193 -12.60 -5.68 -1.37
N LEU A 194 -13.41 -5.38 -0.36
CA LEU A 194 -14.76 -5.95 -0.24
C LEU A 194 -15.80 -5.34 -1.18
N GLY A 195 -15.63 -4.07 -1.55
CA GLY A 195 -16.49 -3.37 -2.51
C GLY A 195 -16.22 -3.73 -3.97
N SER A 196 -15.12 -4.44 -4.25
CA SER A 196 -14.83 -4.94 -5.59
C SER A 196 -15.51 -6.29 -5.81
N GLN A 197 -16.25 -6.42 -6.91
CA GLN A 197 -16.81 -7.70 -7.32
C GLN A 197 -16.81 -7.72 -8.84
N GLU A 198 -15.90 -8.49 -9.44
CA GLU A 198 -15.92 -8.73 -10.88
C GLU A 198 -16.76 -9.96 -11.19
N VAL A 199 -17.65 -9.83 -12.17
CA VAL A 199 -18.54 -10.91 -12.59
C VAL A 199 -17.72 -11.92 -13.41
N GLY A 200 -17.81 -13.20 -13.07
CA GLY A 200 -17.13 -14.28 -13.79
C GLY A 200 -15.70 -14.59 -13.31
N VAL A 201 -15.17 -13.82 -12.36
CA VAL A 201 -13.83 -14.03 -11.79
C VAL A 201 -13.92 -14.72 -10.43
N GLY A 202 -12.94 -15.58 -10.08
CA GLY A 202 -12.89 -16.29 -8.81
C GLY A 202 -12.86 -17.82 -8.94
N GLY A 203 -13.37 -18.53 -7.93
CA GLY A 203 -13.46 -19.99 -7.96
C GLY A 203 -12.20 -20.74 -7.49
N LYS A 204 -12.01 -21.97 -7.99
CA LYS A 204 -10.96 -22.89 -7.53
C LYS A 204 -9.57 -22.33 -7.80
N ARG A 205 -8.68 -22.48 -6.81
CA ARG A 205 -7.31 -21.92 -6.83
C ARG A 205 -6.51 -22.19 -8.11
N LYS A 206 -6.65 -23.37 -8.72
CA LYS A 206 -5.86 -23.78 -9.89
C LYS A 206 -6.28 -23.00 -11.15
N SER A 207 -7.58 -22.84 -11.36
CA SER A 207 -8.18 -22.17 -12.52
C SER A 207 -8.42 -20.67 -12.32
N ARG A 208 -8.34 -20.18 -11.09
CA ARG A 208 -8.53 -18.76 -10.78
C ARG A 208 -7.41 -17.91 -11.36
N GLU A 209 -7.81 -16.76 -11.90
CA GLU A 209 -6.96 -15.67 -12.32
C GLU A 209 -6.12 -15.10 -11.15
N ASN A 210 -4.93 -14.59 -11.48
CA ASN A 210 -4.05 -13.97 -10.50
C ASN A 210 -4.64 -12.62 -10.07
N GLY A 211 -4.47 -12.25 -8.80
CA GLY A 211 -4.96 -10.97 -8.28
C GLY A 211 -6.40 -10.98 -7.78
N PHE A 212 -7.08 -12.12 -7.81
CA PHE A 212 -8.44 -12.25 -7.29
C PHE A 212 -8.54 -13.27 -6.16
N ALA A 213 -9.56 -13.12 -5.31
CA ALA A 213 -9.93 -14.05 -4.27
C ALA A 213 -10.93 -15.10 -4.76
N SER A 214 -11.16 -16.15 -3.97
CA SER A 214 -12.06 -17.25 -4.37
C SER A 214 -13.49 -16.80 -4.58
N ASP A 215 -13.88 -15.72 -3.93
CA ASP A 215 -15.17 -15.03 -4.06
C ASP A 215 -15.17 -13.94 -5.15
N GLY A 216 -14.15 -13.90 -6.01
CA GLY A 216 -14.07 -12.96 -7.14
C GLY A 216 -13.67 -11.54 -6.79
N LYS A 217 -13.30 -11.30 -5.53
CA LYS A 217 -12.89 -9.97 -5.05
C LYS A 217 -11.42 -9.70 -5.31
N GLU A 218 -11.10 -8.46 -5.61
CA GLU A 218 -9.74 -8.01 -5.90
C GLU A 218 -8.81 -8.19 -4.69
N VAL A 219 -7.59 -8.64 -4.97
CA VAL A 219 -6.47 -8.67 -4.03
C VAL A 219 -5.57 -7.45 -4.29
N VAL A 220 -5.50 -6.58 -3.29
CA VAL A 220 -4.86 -5.26 -3.41
C VAL A 220 -3.52 -5.15 -2.69
N ALA A 221 -3.21 -6.09 -1.79
CA ALA A 221 -1.89 -6.21 -1.17
C ALA A 221 -1.63 -7.63 -0.68
N VAL A 222 -0.36 -7.96 -0.46
CA VAL A 222 0.10 -9.25 0.09
C VAL A 222 1.22 -8.99 1.08
N ILE A 223 1.23 -9.76 2.17
CA ILE A 223 2.40 -9.89 3.04
C ILE A 223 2.69 -11.38 3.27
N ALA A 224 3.95 -11.77 3.15
CA ALA A 224 4.37 -13.16 3.22
C ALA A 224 5.57 -13.32 4.15
N HIS A 225 5.65 -14.47 4.82
CA HIS A 225 6.90 -14.89 5.45
C HIS A 225 7.98 -15.01 4.38
N ALA A 226 9.17 -14.53 4.69
CA ALA A 226 10.30 -14.77 3.82
C ALA A 226 10.97 -16.10 4.19
N LEU A 227 11.36 -16.88 3.17
CA LEU A 227 12.11 -18.13 3.34
C LEU A 227 13.63 -17.90 3.42
N SER A 228 14.07 -16.67 3.63
CA SER A 228 15.49 -16.28 3.62
C SER A 228 15.92 -15.83 5.01
N PHE A 229 17.10 -16.24 5.45
CA PHE A 229 17.71 -15.74 6.71
C PHE A 229 18.04 -14.23 6.69
N ARG A 230 17.91 -13.56 5.54
CA ARG A 230 18.28 -12.15 5.38
C ARG A 230 17.11 -11.19 5.47
N LYS A 231 15.87 -11.66 5.49
CA LYS A 231 14.65 -10.83 5.57
C LYS A 231 13.57 -11.59 6.32
N ASP A 232 12.73 -10.88 7.06
CA ASP A 232 11.71 -11.50 7.90
C ASP A 232 10.37 -11.65 7.16
N PHE A 233 10.03 -10.65 6.34
CA PHE A 233 8.83 -10.65 5.51
C PHE A 233 9.03 -9.95 4.17
N VAL A 234 8.10 -10.18 3.26
CA VAL A 234 7.96 -9.44 2.01
C VAL A 234 6.53 -8.93 1.92
N PHE A 235 6.38 -7.64 1.60
CA PHE A 235 5.12 -6.98 1.34
C PHE A 235 5.06 -6.52 -0.12
N ALA A 236 3.90 -6.60 -0.74
CA ALA A 236 3.67 -6.04 -2.06
C ALA A 236 2.27 -5.45 -2.22
N LEU A 237 2.20 -4.34 -2.95
CA LEU A 237 0.95 -3.77 -3.45
C LEU A 237 0.56 -4.45 -4.76
N LEU A 238 -0.72 -4.75 -4.93
CA LEU A 238 -1.30 -5.42 -6.10
C LEU A 238 -2.55 -4.67 -6.58
N GLY A 239 -3.00 -4.95 -7.81
CA GLY A 239 -4.23 -4.38 -8.36
C GLY A 239 -4.32 -2.86 -8.21
N SER A 240 -5.46 -2.37 -7.74
CA SER A 240 -5.73 -0.96 -7.46
C SER A 240 -4.78 -0.39 -6.41
N GLY A 241 -4.29 -1.21 -5.48
CA GLY A 241 -3.28 -0.81 -4.51
C GLY A 241 -1.92 -0.51 -5.14
N ARG A 242 -1.56 -1.20 -6.22
CA ARG A 242 -0.31 -0.93 -6.96
C ARG A 242 -0.39 0.30 -7.86
N SER A 243 -1.59 0.59 -8.38
CA SER A 243 -1.82 1.72 -9.29
C SER A 243 -1.83 3.09 -8.59
N GLY A 244 -1.87 3.12 -7.26
CA GLY A 244 -2.06 4.34 -6.47
C GLY A 244 -3.51 4.84 -6.41
N ALA A 245 -4.46 4.15 -7.04
CA ALA A 245 -5.88 4.55 -7.09
C ALA A 245 -6.56 4.62 -5.71
N LEU A 246 -6.01 3.93 -4.70
CA LEU A 246 -6.53 3.96 -3.33
C LEU A 246 -5.89 5.06 -2.45
N GLY A 247 -4.85 5.73 -2.95
CA GLY A 247 -4.17 6.85 -2.30
C GLY A 247 -3.17 6.46 -1.20
N ASN A 248 -2.29 7.42 -0.89
CA ASN A 248 -1.19 7.27 0.07
C ASN A 248 -1.67 6.91 1.50
N ALA A 249 -2.86 7.41 1.87
CA ALA A 249 -3.49 7.11 3.14
C ALA A 249 -3.74 5.61 3.30
N TRP A 250 -4.37 5.03 2.29
CA TRP A 250 -4.63 3.61 2.21
C TRP A 250 -3.34 2.79 2.14
N GLU A 251 -2.34 3.22 1.35
CA GLU A 251 -1.07 2.49 1.25
C GLU A 251 -0.37 2.38 2.61
N THR A 252 -0.35 3.47 3.37
CA THR A 252 0.23 3.51 4.73
C THR A 252 -0.53 2.60 5.68
N ALA A 253 -1.87 2.65 5.66
CA ALA A 253 -2.72 1.80 6.49
C ALA A 253 -2.60 0.32 6.11
N ALA A 254 -2.54 -0.01 4.82
CA ALA A 254 -2.37 -1.36 4.31
C ALA A 254 -1.00 -1.94 4.73
N LEU A 255 0.08 -1.17 4.58
CA LEU A 255 1.41 -1.60 5.01
C LEU A 255 1.45 -1.84 6.52
N LEU A 256 1.00 -0.88 7.31
CA LEU A 256 1.07 -0.95 8.77
C LEU A 256 0.19 -2.09 9.33
N SER A 257 -1.02 -2.28 8.80
CA SER A 257 -1.91 -3.39 9.17
C SER A 257 -1.37 -4.75 8.71
N GLY A 258 -0.73 -4.82 7.54
CA GLY A 258 -0.07 -6.02 7.04
C GLY A 258 1.09 -6.44 7.96
N ILE A 259 1.96 -5.50 8.32
CA ILE A 259 3.08 -5.75 9.25
C ILE A 259 2.57 -6.18 10.60
N TRP A 260 1.55 -5.51 11.14
CA TRP A 260 0.90 -5.93 12.38
C TRP A 260 0.38 -7.37 12.31
N ARG A 261 -0.25 -7.72 11.18
CA ARG A 261 -0.78 -9.07 10.98
C ARG A 261 0.33 -10.13 10.96
N TRP A 262 1.41 -9.84 10.23
CA TRP A 262 2.58 -10.72 10.18
C TRP A 262 3.26 -10.81 11.55
N TRP A 263 3.50 -9.68 12.23
CA TRP A 263 4.16 -9.64 13.54
C TRP A 263 3.42 -10.48 14.57
N ASN A 264 2.09 -10.37 14.63
CA ASN A 264 1.26 -11.21 15.51
C ASN A 264 1.28 -12.69 15.14
N SER A 265 1.57 -13.05 13.89
CA SER A 265 1.66 -14.46 13.51
C SER A 265 2.98 -15.11 13.95
N VAL A 266 4.05 -14.31 14.07
CA VAL A 266 5.39 -14.78 14.45
C VAL A 266 5.58 -14.71 15.97
N ASN A 267 5.00 -13.69 16.62
CA ASN A 267 5.10 -13.49 18.07
C ASN A 267 3.87 -14.00 18.83
N GLY A 268 2.74 -14.19 18.14
CA GLY A 268 1.56 -14.85 18.70
C GLY A 268 1.72 -16.36 18.63
N SER A 269 2.44 -16.92 19.59
CA SER A 269 2.24 -18.28 20.07
C SER A 269 1.96 -18.20 21.55
N LEU A 270 0.69 -18.44 21.93
CA LEU A 270 0.12 -18.84 23.22
C LEU A 270 -1.28 -18.19 23.36
N ASP A 271 -2.21 -18.59 22.48
CA ASP A 271 -3.60 -18.82 22.88
C ASP A 271 -3.81 -20.34 22.87
#